data_AF-A0A484KJN1-F1
#
_entry.id   AF-A0A484KJN1-F1
#
_cell.length_a   1.000
_cell.length_b   1.000
_cell.length_c   1.000
_cell.angle_alpha   90.00
_cell.angle_beta   90.00
_cell.angle_gamma   90.00
#
_symmetry.space_group_name_H-M   'P 1'
#
loop_
_entity.id
_entity.type
_entity.pdbx_description
1 polymer ?
#
loop_
_entity_poly.entity_id
_entity_poly.type
_entity_poly.pdbx_seq_one_letter_code
_entity_poly.pdbx_strand_id
1 'polypeptide(L)'
;MAPLQAEAPAAIKALFADYSDNGIMTIDHFHRFLIEIQKQLDATREDAIALFQQIGVQAGQGLDLYGFFKYIFDDFNSPLPLNRGVHHDMNAPLSQ
;
A
#
# COMPACT_ATOMS: atom_id res chain seq x y z
N MET A 1 -8.88 -3.87 25.37
CA MET A 1 -8.00 -3.87 24.19
C MET A 1 -7.50 -2.45 24.01
N ALA A 2 -6.19 -2.23 23.95
CA ALA A 2 -5.67 -0.91 23.59
C ALA A 2 -6.06 -0.61 22.13
N PRO A 3 -6.33 0.66 21.78
CA PRO A 3 -6.59 1.00 20.38
C PRO A 3 -5.32 0.73 19.56
N LEU A 4 -5.45 0.04 18.43
CA LEU A 4 -4.34 -0.30 17.52
C LEU A 4 -3.51 0.92 17.08
N GLN A 5 -4.10 2.13 17.10
CA GLN A 5 -3.39 3.40 16.90
C GLN A 5 -2.29 3.67 17.96
N ALA A 6 -2.51 3.26 19.21
CA ALA A 6 -1.49 3.38 20.26
C ALA A 6 -0.32 2.41 20.03
N GLU A 7 -0.59 1.26 19.41
CA GLU A 7 0.38 0.18 19.17
C GLU A 7 1.24 0.37 17.93
N ALA A 8 0.84 1.22 16.96
CA ALA A 8 1.65 1.48 15.78
C ALA A 8 3.04 2.05 16.16
N PRO A 9 4.15 1.50 15.60
CA PRO A 9 5.50 1.99 15.88
C PRO A 9 5.66 3.47 15.54
N ALA A 10 6.53 4.18 16.28
CA ALA A 10 6.75 5.62 16.09
C ALA A 10 7.14 5.98 14.65
N ALA A 11 7.92 5.13 13.98
CA ALA A 11 8.29 5.31 12.59
C ALA A 11 7.08 5.27 11.63
N ILE A 12 6.11 4.38 11.88
CA ILE A 12 4.89 4.32 11.06
C ILE A 12 4.00 5.53 11.30
N LYS A 13 3.91 6.00 12.55
CA LYS A 13 3.18 7.22 12.90
C LYS A 13 3.76 8.44 12.19
N ALA A 14 5.09 8.59 12.20
CA ALA A 14 5.78 9.66 11.49
C ALA A 14 5.56 9.57 9.98
N LEU A 15 5.72 8.38 9.40
CA LEU A 15 5.48 8.14 7.98
C LEU A 15 4.03 8.47 7.58
N PHE A 16 3.04 8.08 8.37
CA PHE A 16 1.65 8.44 8.12
C PHE A 16 1.43 9.95 8.17
N ALA A 17 2.05 10.65 9.13
CA ALA A 17 1.94 12.10 9.25
C ALA A 17 2.50 12.84 8.02
N ASP A 18 3.59 12.34 7.42
CA ASP A 18 4.17 12.94 6.21
C ASP A 18 3.29 12.76 4.95
N TYR A 19 2.35 11.82 4.99
CA TYR A 19 1.45 11.47 3.88
C TYR A 19 -0.03 11.53 4.31
N SER A 20 -0.37 12.43 5.24
CA SER A 20 -1.77 12.67 5.62
C SER A 20 -2.00 14.13 6.00
N ASP A 21 -3.23 14.59 5.78
CA ASP A 21 -3.69 15.88 6.26
C ASP A 21 -4.84 15.66 7.24
N ASN A 22 -4.79 16.33 8.39
CA ASN A 22 -5.81 16.22 9.44
C ASN A 22 -6.11 14.77 9.86
N GLY A 23 -5.08 13.90 9.84
CA GLY A 23 -5.21 12.49 10.21
C GLY A 23 -5.84 11.60 9.14
N ILE A 24 -6.01 12.10 7.92
CA ILE A 24 -6.55 11.36 6.77
C ILE A 24 -5.52 11.31 5.64
N MET A 25 -5.13 10.10 5.26
CA MET A 25 -4.36 9.83 4.05
C MET A 25 -5.35 9.67 2.89
N THR A 26 -5.40 10.68 2.01
CA THR A 26 -6.24 10.67 0.81
C THR A 26 -5.68 9.71 -0.23
N ILE A 27 -6.45 9.45 -1.28
CA ILE A 27 -5.98 8.64 -2.41
C ILE A 27 -4.71 9.22 -3.06
N ASP A 28 -4.60 10.54 -3.14
CA ASP A 28 -3.46 11.20 -3.76
C ASP A 28 -2.22 11.11 -2.85
N HIS A 29 -2.40 11.19 -1.52
CA HIS A 29 -1.30 10.93 -0.57
C HIS A 29 -0.84 9.47 -0.62
N PHE A 30 -1.79 8.53 -0.69
CA PHE A 30 -1.48 7.11 -0.79
C PHE A 30 -0.73 6.79 -2.08
N HIS A 31 -1.19 7.33 -3.22
CA HIS A 31 -0.50 7.19 -4.51
C HIS A 31 0.94 7.72 -4.44
N ARG A 32 1.16 8.88 -3.82
CA ARG A 32 2.51 9.42 -3.58
C ARG A 32 3.35 8.47 -2.71
N PHE A 33 2.77 7.90 -1.65
CA PHE A 33 3.43 6.91 -0.80
C PHE A 33 3.84 5.65 -1.57
N LEU A 34 3.00 5.13 -2.48
CA LEU A 34 3.32 3.96 -3.31
C LEU A 34 4.56 4.21 -4.18
N ILE A 35 4.65 5.41 -4.77
CA ILE A 35 5.79 5.78 -5.62
C ILE A 35 7.05 6.03 -4.77
N GLU A 36 6.95 6.90 -3.78
CA GLU A 36 8.13 7.43 -3.08
C GLU A 36 8.70 6.44 -2.05
N ILE A 37 7.85 5.66 -1.38
CA ILE A 37 8.24 4.79 -0.28
C ILE A 37 8.25 3.32 -0.72
N GLN A 38 7.17 2.85 -1.37
CA GLN A 38 7.12 1.46 -1.87
C GLN A 38 7.88 1.27 -3.19
N LYS A 39 8.37 2.36 -3.81
CA LYS A 39 9.14 2.35 -5.06
C LYS A 39 8.40 1.73 -6.24
N GLN A 40 7.07 1.80 -6.22
CA GLN A 40 6.21 1.39 -7.32
C GLN A 40 6.12 2.55 -8.32
N LEU A 41 7.21 2.79 -9.07
CA LEU A 41 7.36 3.99 -9.91
C LEU A 41 6.31 4.09 -11.02
N ASP A 42 5.83 2.94 -11.50
CA ASP A 42 4.81 2.85 -12.56
C ASP A 42 3.39 2.77 -12.00
N ALA A 43 3.20 2.89 -10.68
CA ALA A 43 1.87 2.86 -10.08
C ALA A 43 1.04 4.03 -10.62
N THR A 44 -0.10 3.70 -11.21
CA THR A 44 -1.06 4.69 -11.69
C THR A 44 -2.02 5.10 -10.57
N ARG A 45 -2.78 6.17 -10.79
CA ARG A 45 -3.82 6.58 -9.84
C ARG A 45 -4.95 5.54 -9.78
N GLU A 46 -5.22 4.87 -10.90
CA GLU A 46 -6.17 3.78 -11.02
C GLU A 46 -5.73 2.57 -10.16
N ASP A 47 -4.44 2.24 -10.14
CA ASP A 47 -3.90 1.17 -9.27
C ASP A 47 -4.11 1.50 -7.78
N ALA A 48 -3.87 2.75 -7.39
CA ALA A 48 -4.13 3.22 -6.03
C ALA A 48 -5.61 3.09 -5.67
N ILE A 49 -6.53 3.44 -6.58
CA ILE A 49 -7.99 3.31 -6.36
C ILE A 49 -8.38 1.83 -6.23
N ALA A 50 -7.84 0.95 -7.07
CA ALA A 50 -8.08 -0.47 -7.01
C ALA A 50 -7.63 -1.06 -5.65
N LEU A 51 -6.46 -0.65 -5.16
CA LEU A 51 -5.98 -1.02 -3.83
C LEU A 51 -6.90 -0.50 -2.71
N PHE A 52 -7.36 0.75 -2.79
CA PHE A 52 -8.34 1.30 -1.85
C PHE A 52 -9.63 0.48 -1.79
N GLN A 53 -10.13 0.02 -2.94
CA GLN A 53 -11.30 -0.85 -2.99
C GLN A 53 -11.02 -2.22 -2.36
N GLN A 54 -9.84 -2.79 -2.60
CA GLN A 54 -9.43 -4.07 -2.04
C GLN A 54 -9.28 -4.04 -0.51
N ILE A 55 -8.77 -2.94 0.05
CA ILE A 55 -8.68 -2.75 1.51
C ILE A 55 -10.01 -2.28 2.14
N GLY A 56 -11.05 -2.03 1.33
CA GLY A 56 -12.40 -1.68 1.77
C GLY A 56 -12.64 -0.20 2.05
N VAL A 57 -11.81 0.71 1.52
CA VAL A 57 -12.02 2.16 1.60
C VAL A 57 -13.03 2.59 0.52
N GLN A 58 -14.07 3.31 0.94
CA GLN A 58 -15.09 3.78 0.00
C GLN A 58 -14.58 4.96 -0.84
N ALA A 59 -15.18 5.15 -2.02
CA ALA A 59 -14.84 6.27 -2.89
C ALA A 59 -15.05 7.62 -2.15
N GLY A 60 -14.03 8.48 -2.20
CA GLY A 60 -14.04 9.77 -1.50
C GLY A 60 -13.67 9.72 -0.02
N GLN A 61 -13.48 8.52 0.55
CA GLN A 61 -12.87 8.36 1.88
C GLN A 61 -11.34 8.26 1.77
N GLY A 62 -10.66 8.43 2.90
CA GLY A 62 -9.23 8.20 3.05
C GLY A 62 -8.94 7.24 4.20
N LEU A 63 -7.67 6.86 4.34
CA LEU A 63 -7.20 6.01 5.43
C LEU A 63 -6.91 6.86 6.67
N ASP A 64 -7.40 6.43 7.81
CA ASP A 64 -6.86 6.88 9.09
C ASP A 64 -5.56 6.10 9.43
N LEU A 65 -4.89 6.46 10.52
CA LEU A 65 -3.65 5.78 10.93
C LEU A 65 -3.85 4.27 11.10
N TYR A 66 -5.03 3.84 11.57
CA TYR A 66 -5.31 2.42 11.76
C TYR A 66 -5.44 1.69 10.43
N GLY A 67 -6.20 2.24 9.48
CA GLY A 67 -6.35 1.69 8.14
C GLY A 67 -5.00 1.62 7.41
N PHE A 68 -4.18 2.67 7.50
CA PHE A 68 -2.83 2.66 6.94
C PHE A 68 -1.94 1.62 7.61
N PHE A 69 -1.93 1.57 8.95
CA PHE A 69 -1.14 0.57 9.68
C PHE A 69 -1.54 -0.84 9.30
N LYS A 70 -2.85 -1.12 9.18
CA LYS A 70 -3.34 -2.43 8.72
C LYS A 70 -2.84 -2.73 7.31
N TYR A 71 -2.95 -1.79 6.37
CA TYR A 71 -2.48 -1.96 4.99
C TYR A 71 -0.99 -2.36 4.92
N ILE A 72 -0.11 -1.76 5.73
CA ILE A 72 1.33 -2.08 5.73
C ILE A 72 1.60 -3.57 5.96
N PHE A 73 0.75 -4.27 6.73
CA PHE A 73 0.88 -5.70 7.03
C PHE A 73 -0.12 -6.58 6.28
N ASP A 74 -0.90 -6.00 5.38
CA ASP A 74 -1.88 -6.73 4.58
C ASP A 74 -1.19 -7.44 3.41
N ASP A 75 -1.82 -8.48 2.88
CA ASP A 75 -1.33 -9.23 1.73
C ASP A 75 -1.18 -8.32 0.50
N PHE A 76 -2.00 -7.27 0.39
CA PHE A 76 -1.88 -6.26 -0.67
C PHE A 76 -0.60 -5.41 -0.59
N ASN A 77 0.13 -5.45 0.52
CA ASN A 77 1.47 -4.88 0.70
C ASN A 77 2.53 -5.96 0.92
N SER A 78 2.32 -7.17 0.38
CA SER A 78 3.27 -8.27 0.49
C SER A 78 4.66 -7.86 -0.06
N PRO A 79 5.76 -8.11 0.67
CA PRO A 79 7.11 -7.87 0.15
C PRO A 79 7.48 -8.84 -0.99
N LEU A 80 6.69 -9.90 -1.16
CA LEU A 80 6.81 -10.81 -2.29
C LEU A 80 5.88 -10.36 -3.43
N PRO A 81 6.32 -10.47 -4.70
CA PRO A 81 5.47 -10.23 -5.85
C PRO A 81 4.16 -11.03 -5.74
N LEU A 82 3.03 -10.35 -5.93
CA LEU A 82 1.71 -10.98 -5.89
C LEU A 82 1.50 -11.97 -7.05
N ASN A 83 2.16 -11.73 -8.20
CA ASN A 83 2.20 -12.71 -9.28
C ASN A 83 3.16 -13.84 -8.92
N ARG A 84 2.70 -14.79 -8.10
CA ARG A 84 3.45 -16.00 -7.73
C ARG A 84 3.37 -17.10 -8.80
N GLY A 85 2.80 -16.82 -9.97
CA GLY A 85 2.76 -17.73 -11.11
C GLY A 85 4.11 -17.83 -11.83
N VAL A 86 4.14 -18.56 -12.94
CA VAL A 86 5.31 -18.54 -13.84
C VAL A 86 5.17 -17.35 -14.78
N HIS A 87 6.11 -16.40 -14.69
CA HIS A 87 6.13 -15.17 -15.50
C HIS A 87 7.36 -15.10 -16.44
N HIS A 88 8.20 -16.14 -16.42
CA HIS A 88 9.31 -16.29 -17.35
C HIS A 88 8.84 -16.92 -18.67
N ASP A 89 9.59 -16.67 -19.75
CA ASP A 89 9.36 -17.35 -21.02
C ASP A 89 9.75 -18.83 -20.90
N MET A 90 8.73 -19.68 -20.76
CA MET A 90 8.92 -21.13 -20.68
C MET A 90 9.05 -21.81 -22.05
N ASN A 91 9.14 -21.04 -23.14
CA ASN A 91 9.40 -21.55 -24.49
C ASN A 91 10.87 -21.39 -24.92
N ALA A 92 11.69 -20.69 -24.13
CA ALA A 92 13.12 -20.56 -24.40
C ALA A 92 13.84 -21.92 -24.32
N PRO A 93 14.94 -22.13 -25.06
CA PRO A 93 15.77 -23.34 -24.92
C PRO A 93 16.28 -23.50 -23.48
N LEU A 94 16.36 -24.74 -22.99
CA LEU A 94 16.84 -25.07 -21.64
C LEU A 94 18.27 -24.59 -21.32
N SER A 95 19.05 -24.23 -22.34
CA SER A 95 20.43 -23.75 -22.20
C SER A 95 20.56 -22.23 -22.06
N GLN A 96 19.45 -21.50 -22.05
CA GLN A 96 19.38 -20.08 -21.66
C GLN A 96 19.36 -19.97 -20.14
#